data_AF-A0A542ES66-F1
#
_entry.id   AF-A0A542ES66-F1
#
_cell.length_a   1.000
_cell.length_b   1.000
_cell.length_c   1.000
_cell.angle_alpha   90.00
_cell.angle_beta   90.00
_cell.angle_gamma   90.00
#
_symmetry.space_group_name_H-M   'P 1'
#
loop_
_entity.id
_entity.type
_entity.pdbx_description
1 polymer ?
#
loop_
_entity_poly.entity_id
_entity_poly.type
_entity_poly.pdbx_seq_one_letter_code
_entity_poly.pdbx_strand_id
1 'polypeptide(L)'
;MIPLGPVEFSPADVALILAVLAFGAVALALPATLTLAWVGHRRATAHKAWNAVWYWFCGTGLSVGTTFATAPHIGWWAVPLGWIPTVTLAWVLNPRSDPEAS
;
A
#
# COMPACT_ATOMS: atom_id res chain seq x y z
N MET A 1 -23.91 -1.05 30.62
CA MET A 1 -22.55 -0.69 30.18
C MET A 1 -21.86 -0.06 31.39
N ILE A 2 -20.78 -0.67 31.88
CA ILE A 2 -19.99 -0.05 32.95
C ILE A 2 -19.12 1.02 32.28
N PRO A 3 -19.18 2.29 32.69
CA PRO A 3 -18.34 3.32 32.10
C PRO A 3 -16.88 2.98 32.45
N LEU A 4 -16.13 2.54 31.45
CA LEU A 4 -14.68 2.54 31.52
C LEU A 4 -14.28 4.01 31.69
N GLY A 5 -13.59 4.34 32.78
CA GLY A 5 -13.04 5.67 33.01
C GLY A 5 -12.12 6.10 31.85
N PRO A 6 -11.63 7.36 31.84
CA PRO A 6 -10.77 7.84 30.76
C PRO A 6 -9.64 6.85 30.51
N VAL A 7 -9.62 6.26 29.32
CA VAL A 7 -8.57 5.33 28.90
C VAL A 7 -7.34 6.17 28.62
N GLU A 8 -6.48 6.32 29.63
CA GLU A 8 -5.18 6.96 29.47
C GLU A 8 -4.22 5.95 28.83
N PHE A 9 -3.99 6.10 27.52
CA PHE A 9 -2.96 5.34 26.83
C PHE A 9 -1.58 5.92 27.13
N SER A 10 -0.63 5.08 27.51
CA SER A 10 0.77 5.53 27.59
C SER A 10 1.29 5.83 26.16
N PRO A 11 2.33 6.68 26.01
CA PRO A 11 2.96 6.90 24.71
C PRO A 11 3.44 5.61 24.03
N ALA A 12 3.85 4.61 24.82
CA ALA A 12 4.24 3.30 24.32
C ALA A 12 3.05 2.53 23.74
N ASP A 13 1.88 2.59 24.38
CA ASP A 13 0.65 1.96 23.89
C ASP A 13 0.19 2.60 22.58
N VAL A 14 0.25 3.92 22.49
CA VAL A 14 -0.07 4.65 21.25
C VAL A 14 0.88 4.24 20.13
N ALA A 15 2.19 4.17 20.40
CA ALA A 15 3.18 3.74 19.41
C ALA A 15 2.93 2.30 18.93
N LEU A 16 2.58 1.39 19.85
CA LEU A 16 2.24 0.01 19.52
C LEU A 16 0.98 -0.07 18.65
N ILE A 17 -0.08 0.66 19.02
CA ILE A 17 -1.32 0.71 18.25
C ILE A 17 -1.04 1.23 16.84
N LEU A 18 -0.29 2.33 16.70
CA LEU A 18 0.09 2.88 15.40
C LEU A 18 0.93 1.90 14.59
N ALA A 19 1.86 1.18 15.22
CA ALA A 19 2.65 0.16 14.54
C ALA A 19 1.75 -0.95 13.99
N VAL A 20 0.85 -1.50 14.80
CA VAL A 20 -0.09 -2.55 14.38
C VAL A 20 -0.98 -2.07 13.23
N LEU A 21 -1.52 -0.85 13.33
CA LEU A 21 -2.35 -0.26 12.27
C LEU A 21 -1.55 -0.05 10.98
N ALA A 22 -0.31 0.43 11.07
CA ALA A 22 0.56 0.62 9.92
C ALA A 22 0.90 -0.72 9.25
N PHE A 23 1.30 -1.74 10.02
CA PHE A 23 1.57 -3.08 9.49
C PHE A 23 0.33 -3.70 8.85
N GLY A 24 -0.84 -3.58 9.48
CA GLY A 24 -2.11 -4.04 8.93
C GLY A 24 -2.45 -3.34 7.62
N ALA A 25 -2.30 -2.02 7.54
CA ALA A 25 -2.55 -1.24 6.32
C ALA A 25 -1.61 -1.65 5.18
N VAL A 26 -0.32 -1.86 5.47
CA VAL A 26 0.65 -2.35 4.49
C VAL A 26 0.26 -3.75 4.01
N ALA A 27 -0.08 -4.66 4.92
CA ALA A 27 -0.49 -6.03 4.60
C ALA A 27 -1.73 -6.07 3.68
N LEU A 28 -2.73 -5.22 3.95
CA LEU A 28 -3.93 -5.09 3.12
C LEU A 28 -3.64 -4.48 1.74
N ALA A 29 -2.57 -3.70 1.60
CA ALA A 29 -2.15 -3.13 0.31
C ALA A 29 -1.31 -4.11 -0.53
N LEU A 30 -0.71 -5.16 0.07
CA LEU A 30 0.22 -6.07 -0.60
C LEU A 30 -0.24 -6.59 -1.98
N PRO A 31 -1.49 -7.02 -2.20
CA PRO A 31 -1.90 -7.54 -3.50
C PRO A 31 -1.65 -6.54 -4.65
N ALA A 32 -1.98 -5.27 -4.43
CA ALA A 32 -1.78 -4.22 -5.43
C ALA A 32 -0.31 -3.78 -5.49
N THR A 33 0.35 -3.65 -4.34
CA THR A 33 1.69 -3.06 -4.25
C THR A 33 2.77 -4.03 -4.70
N LEU A 34 2.61 -5.33 -4.47
CA LEU A 34 3.48 -6.37 -5.02
C LEU A 34 3.37 -6.45 -6.54
N THR A 35 2.16 -6.27 -7.09
CA THR A 35 1.96 -6.21 -8.54
C THR A 35 2.75 -5.04 -9.15
N LEU A 36 2.70 -3.86 -8.54
CA LEU A 36 3.48 -2.71 -8.99
C LEU A 36 4.98 -2.89 -8.75
N ALA A 37 5.38 -3.49 -7.63
CA ALA A 37 6.78 -3.83 -7.34
C ALA A 37 7.38 -4.76 -8.40
N TRP A 38 6.60 -5.75 -8.84
CA TRP A 38 6.98 -6.66 -9.92
C TRP A 38 7.18 -5.92 -11.25
N VAL A 39 6.30 -4.97 -11.58
CA VAL A 39 6.49 -4.10 -12.74
C VAL A 39 7.78 -3.29 -12.62
N GLY A 40 8.06 -2.70 -11.45
CA GLY A 40 9.32 -2.01 -11.17
C GLY A 40 10.54 -2.92 -11.36
N HIS A 41 10.48 -4.16 -10.86
CA HIS A 41 11.53 -5.14 -11.05
C HIS A 41 11.80 -5.43 -12.53
N ARG A 42 10.75 -5.60 -13.34
CA ARG A 42 10.86 -5.91 -14.78
C ARG A 42 11.38 -4.73 -15.60
N ARG A 43 11.07 -3.49 -15.22
CA ARG A 43 11.50 -2.28 -15.96
C ARG A 43 12.96 -1.89 -15.71
N ALA A 44 13.59 -2.41 -14.67
CA ALA A 44 14.94 -2.02 -14.30
C ALA A 44 16.00 -2.81 -15.08
N THR A 45 16.91 -2.11 -15.74
CA THR A 45 18.12 -2.69 -16.35
C THR A 45 19.25 -2.83 -15.31
N ALA A 46 19.37 -1.87 -14.39
CA ALA A 46 20.28 -1.90 -13.24
C ALA A 46 19.52 -1.79 -11.90
N HIS A 47 20.07 -2.39 -10.84
CA HIS A 47 19.52 -2.34 -9.48
C HIS A 47 18.03 -2.74 -9.36
N LYS A 48 17.64 -3.88 -9.95
CA LYS A 48 16.26 -4.37 -10.00
C LYS A 48 15.55 -4.44 -8.65
N ALA A 49 16.27 -4.81 -7.59
CA ALA A 49 15.72 -4.88 -6.24
C ALA A 49 15.37 -3.48 -5.70
N TRP A 50 16.24 -2.48 -5.91
CA TRP A 50 15.98 -1.11 -5.46
C TRP A 50 14.80 -0.50 -6.21
N ASN A 51 14.70 -0.73 -7.51
CA ASN A 51 13.55 -0.24 -8.28
C ASN A 51 12.24 -0.93 -7.86
N ALA A 52 12.27 -2.23 -7.55
CA ALA A 52 11.10 -2.93 -7.02
C ALA A 52 10.64 -2.36 -5.67
N VAL A 53 11.59 -2.08 -4.76
CA VAL A 53 11.30 -1.44 -3.45
C VAL A 53 10.70 -0.05 -3.65
N TRP A 54 11.23 0.74 -4.57
CA TRP A 54 10.68 2.06 -4.87
C TRP A 54 9.23 1.99 -5.37
N TYR A 55 8.96 1.09 -6.32
CA TYR A 55 7.62 0.87 -6.86
C TYR A 55 6.66 0.33 -5.80
N TRP A 56 7.11 -0.58 -4.93
CA TRP A 56 6.35 -1.07 -3.78
C TRP A 56 5.98 0.07 -2.82
N PHE A 57 6.94 0.94 -2.49
CA PHE A 57 6.72 2.07 -1.58
C PHE A 57 5.73 3.06 -2.17
N CYS A 58 5.90 3.45 -3.44
CA CYS A 58 4.97 4.33 -4.14
C CYS A 58 3.56 3.73 -4.22
N GLY A 59 3.44 2.44 -4.56
CA GLY A 59 2.15 1.74 -4.60
C GLY A 59 1.48 1.69 -3.23
N THR A 60 2.26 1.47 -2.17
CA THR A 60 1.74 1.40 -0.80
C THR A 60 1.21 2.76 -0.36
N GLY A 61 1.96 3.85 -0.62
CA GLY A 61 1.50 5.20 -0.37
C GLY A 61 0.19 5.52 -1.11
N LEU A 62 0.09 5.16 -2.39
CA LEU A 62 -1.12 5.36 -3.19
C LEU A 62 -2.31 4.57 -2.64
N SER A 63 -2.11 3.30 -2.31
CA SER A 63 -3.21 2.46 -1.82
C SER A 63 -3.69 2.86 -0.42
N VAL A 64 -2.77 3.15 0.50
CA VAL A 64 -3.12 3.63 1.84
C VAL A 64 -3.78 5.01 1.77
N GLY A 65 -3.23 5.94 0.98
CA GLY A 65 -3.79 7.28 0.81
C GLY A 65 -5.20 7.25 0.22
N THR A 66 -5.44 6.44 -0.81
CA THR A 66 -6.77 6.30 -1.43
C THR A 66 -7.76 5.61 -0.49
N THR A 67 -7.32 4.58 0.23
CA THR A 67 -8.14 3.93 1.27
C THR A 67 -8.52 4.93 2.35
N PHE A 68 -7.58 5.73 2.85
CA PHE A 68 -7.85 6.74 3.87
C PHE A 68 -8.81 7.82 3.39
N ALA A 69 -8.65 8.29 2.15
CA ALA A 69 -9.52 9.31 1.55
C ALA A 69 -10.96 8.80 1.34
N THR A 70 -11.15 7.50 1.11
CA THR A 70 -12.47 6.92 0.79
C THR A 70 -13.14 6.22 1.98
N ALA A 71 -12.38 5.78 2.99
CA ALA A 71 -12.87 5.09 4.18
C ALA A 71 -14.08 5.75 4.87
N PRO A 72 -14.17 7.08 5.03
CA PRO A 72 -15.33 7.73 5.65
C PRO A 72 -16.65 7.53 4.89
N HIS A 73 -16.59 7.23 3.59
CA HIS A 73 -17.76 7.17 2.72
C HIS A 73 -18.27 5.76 2.47
N ILE A 74 -17.35 4.78 2.47
CA ILE A 74 -17.65 3.41 1.99
C ILE A 74 -17.13 2.32 2.94
N GLY A 75 -16.56 2.70 4.09
CA GLY A 75 -16.10 1.78 5.12
C GLY A 75 -15.10 0.75 4.59
N TRP A 76 -15.36 -0.53 4.84
CA TRP A 76 -14.46 -1.64 4.44
C TRP A 76 -14.25 -1.76 2.92
N TRP A 77 -15.16 -1.25 2.09
CA TRP A 77 -14.98 -1.24 0.64
C TRP A 77 -13.88 -0.26 0.18
N ALA A 78 -13.44 0.65 1.05
CA ALA A 78 -12.30 1.52 0.78
C ALA A 78 -11.00 0.76 0.52
N VAL A 79 -10.83 -0.44 1.11
CA VAL A 79 -9.62 -1.24 0.94
C VAL A 79 -9.46 -1.72 -0.51
N PRO A 80 -10.42 -2.47 -1.11
CA PRO A 80 -10.29 -2.88 -2.51
C PRO A 80 -10.35 -1.68 -3.49
N LEU A 81 -11.08 -0.60 -3.19
CA LEU A 81 -11.04 0.60 -4.03
C LEU A 81 -9.69 1.32 -3.95
N GLY A 82 -9.03 1.29 -2.79
CA GLY A 82 -7.68 1.81 -2.62
C GLY A 82 -6.65 1.10 -3.49
N TRP A 83 -6.91 -0.12 -3.94
CA TRP A 83 -6.05 -0.83 -4.88
C TRP A 83 -6.11 -0.27 -6.30
N ILE A 84 -7.23 0.34 -6.70
CA ILE A 84 -7.50 0.71 -8.10
C ILE A 84 -6.41 1.59 -8.69
N PRO A 85 -5.97 2.69 -8.05
CA PRO A 85 -4.92 3.53 -8.64
C PRO A 85 -3.60 2.78 -8.82
N THR A 86 -3.20 1.97 -7.84
CA THR A 86 -1.96 1.19 -7.86
C THR A 86 -2.00 0.10 -8.94
N VAL A 87 -3.11 -0.62 -9.07
CA VAL A 87 -3.30 -1.65 -10.12
C VAL A 87 -3.36 -0.99 -11.51
N THR A 88 -4.06 0.13 -11.64
CA THR A 88 -4.12 0.89 -12.90
C THR A 88 -2.72 1.35 -13.32
N LEU A 89 -1.94 1.88 -12.38
CA LEU A 89 -0.57 2.28 -12.63
C LEU A 89 0.30 1.08 -13.01
N ALA A 90 0.15 -0.06 -12.32
CA ALA A 90 0.86 -1.28 -12.68
C ALA A 90 0.52 -1.74 -14.10
N TRP A 91 -0.75 -1.68 -14.50
CA TRP A 91 -1.20 -2.04 -15.83
C TRP A 91 -0.63 -1.11 -16.92
N VAL A 92 -0.64 0.20 -16.70
CA VAL A 92 -0.10 1.20 -17.63
C VAL A 92 1.41 1.10 -17.75
N LEU A 93 2.12 0.86 -16.64
CA LEU A 93 3.58 0.81 -16.61
C LEU A 93 4.15 -0.57 -16.94
N ASN A 94 3.32 -1.62 -16.99
CA ASN A 94 3.79 -2.96 -17.31
C ASN A 94 4.40 -2.95 -18.72
N PRO A 95 5.69 -3.28 -18.88
CA PRO A 95 6.26 -3.46 -20.20
C PRO A 95 5.50 -4.61 -20.86
N ARG A 96 4.62 -4.25 -21.81
CA ARG A 96 4.09 -5.19 -22.80
C ARG A 96 5.30 -5.82 -23.45
N SER A 97 5.21 -7.10 -23.80
CA SER A 97 6.29 -7.95 -24.30
C SER A 97 6.99 -7.37 -25.54
N ASP A 98 7.75 -6.30 -25.36
CA ASP A 98 8.50 -5.60 -26.38
C ASP A 98 9.94 -6.11 -26.25
N PRO A 99 10.45 -6.86 -27.24
CA PRO A 99 11.76 -7.50 -27.18
C PRO A 99 12.92 -6.51 -27.03
N GLU A 100 12.68 -5.21 -27.26
CA GLU A 100 13.70 -4.15 -27.25
C GLU A 100 13.79 -3.37 -25.94
N ALA A 101 13.00 -3.72 -24.92
CA ALA A 101 13.01 -3.02 -23.63
C ALA A 101 14.17 -3.40 -22.68
N SER A 102 15.21 -4.08 -23.18
CA SER A 102 16.38 -4.53 -22.41
C SER A 102 17.67 -3.85 -22.84
#